data_AF-A0A840WJY3-F1
#
_entry.id   AF-A0A840WJY3-F1
#
_cell.length_a   1.000
_cell.length_b   1.000
_cell.length_c   1.000
_cell.angle_alpha   90.00
_cell.angle_beta   90.00
_cell.angle_gamma   90.00
#
_symmetry.space_group_name_H-M   'P 1'
#
loop_
_entity.id
_entity.type
_entity.pdbx_description
1 polymer ?
#
loop_
_entity_poly.entity_id
_entity_poly.type
_entity_poly.pdbx_seq_one_letter_code
_entity_poly.pdbx_strand_id
1 'polypeptide(L)'
;MDEANGTFTGLELVTGTLDGRAGTFVLAERGSFTADGTVHGHIEVVEGTGTGDLAGLRGTGSFVYRNGQRAFPYNLDFELG
;
A
#
# COMPACT_ATOMS: atom_id res chain seq x y z
N MET A 1 -16.75 24.87 -7.70
CA MET A 1 -16.25 23.49 -7.83
C MET A 1 -15.49 23.25 -6.54
N ASP A 2 -15.95 22.34 -5.67
CA ASP A 2 -15.20 22.01 -4.46
C ASP A 2 -13.89 21.34 -4.90
N GLU A 3 -12.78 22.07 -4.82
CA GLU A 3 -11.46 21.69 -5.36
C GLU A 3 -10.76 20.57 -4.57
N ALA A 4 -11.42 19.98 -3.57
CA ALA A 4 -10.73 19.22 -2.54
C ALA A 4 -11.00 17.70 -2.58
N ASN A 5 -11.69 17.19 -3.60
CA ASN A 5 -11.82 15.75 -3.85
C ASN A 5 -10.96 15.33 -5.06
N GLY A 6 -10.32 14.18 -5.02
CA GLY A 6 -9.52 13.68 -6.13
C GLY A 6 -9.08 12.24 -5.99
N THR A 7 -8.31 11.77 -6.98
CA THR A 7 -7.76 10.40 -7.02
C THR A 7 -6.26 10.42 -7.28
N PHE A 8 -5.57 9.38 -6.84
CA PHE A 8 -4.15 9.18 -7.06
C PHE A 8 -3.85 7.72 -7.39
N THR A 9 -2.69 7.51 -8.00
CA THR A 9 -2.09 6.19 -8.21
C THR A 9 -0.58 6.31 -8.15
N GLY A 10 0.09 5.23 -7.77
CA GLY A 10 1.52 5.22 -7.51
C GLY A 10 2.08 3.81 -7.43
N LEU A 11 3.41 3.74 -7.40
CA LEU A 11 4.16 2.53 -7.12
C LEU A 11 5.10 2.81 -5.94
N GLU A 12 5.13 1.90 -4.97
CA GLU A 12 5.99 2.00 -3.79
C GLU A 12 6.93 0.79 -3.73
N LEU A 13 8.24 1.01 -3.70
CA LEU A 13 9.21 -0.05 -3.42
C LEU A 13 9.36 -0.21 -1.90
N VAL A 14 8.94 -1.35 -1.40
CA VAL A 14 9.13 -1.72 0.01
C VAL A 14 10.42 -2.53 0.13
N THR A 15 11.26 -2.16 1.10
CA THR A 15 12.44 -2.92 1.52
C THR A 15 12.33 -3.19 3.01
N GLY A 16 12.34 -4.46 3.42
CA GLY A 16 12.19 -4.79 4.83
C GLY A 16 11.92 -6.27 5.08
N THR A 17 11.18 -6.52 6.16
CA THR A 17 10.79 -7.86 6.60
C THR A 17 9.28 -7.97 6.73
N LEU A 18 8.68 -8.99 6.11
CA LEU A 18 7.26 -9.33 6.25
C LEU A 18 7.15 -10.71 6.86
N ASP A 19 6.45 -10.84 8.01
CA ASP A 19 6.35 -12.10 8.73
C ASP A 19 7.73 -12.77 8.97
N GLY A 20 8.72 -11.96 9.37
CA GLY A 20 10.09 -12.39 9.62
C GLY A 20 10.96 -12.67 8.38
N ARG A 21 10.40 -12.60 7.16
CA ARG A 21 11.09 -12.90 5.90
C ARG A 21 11.66 -11.64 5.26
N ALA A 22 12.94 -11.64 4.92
CA ALA A 22 13.61 -10.47 4.39
C ALA A 22 13.53 -10.39 2.86
N GLY A 23 13.26 -9.20 2.34
CA GLY A 23 13.24 -8.98 0.90
C GLY A 23 12.74 -7.59 0.50
N THR A 24 12.43 -7.48 -0.78
CA THR A 24 11.78 -6.30 -1.36
C THR A 24 10.57 -6.71 -2.17
N PHE A 25 9.62 -5.81 -2.36
CA PHE A 25 8.50 -5.97 -3.29
C PHE A 25 7.96 -4.59 -3.66
N VAL A 26 7.20 -4.52 -4.76
CA VAL A 26 6.52 -3.28 -5.18
C VAL A 26 5.05 -3.39 -4.85
N LEU A 27 4.49 -2.33 -4.24
CA LEU A 27 3.05 -2.12 -4.13
C LEU A 27 2.57 -1.20 -5.24
N ALA A 28 1.49 -1.55 -5.92
CA ALA A 28 0.71 -0.63 -6.72
C ALA A 28 -0.42 -0.04 -5.87
N GLU A 29 -0.46 1.28 -5.77
CA GLU A 29 -1.48 1.99 -5.01
C GLU A 29 -2.47 2.71 -5.93
N ARG A 30 -3.73 2.73 -5.50
CA ARG A 30 -4.82 3.50 -6.10
C ARG A 30 -5.69 4.01 -4.97
N GLY A 31 -6.04 5.29 -5.00
CA GLY A 31 -6.86 5.85 -3.93
C GLY A 31 -7.55 7.15 -4.29
N SER A 32 -8.30 7.65 -3.32
CA SER A 32 -9.00 8.91 -3.39
C SER A 32 -8.81 9.72 -2.12
N PHE A 33 -8.92 11.04 -2.24
CA PHE A 33 -8.96 11.95 -1.11
C PHE A 33 -10.21 12.82 -1.16
N THR A 34 -10.69 13.18 0.03
CA THR A 34 -11.86 14.04 0.23
C THR A 34 -11.47 15.41 0.78
N ALA A 35 -12.41 16.35 0.75
CA ALA A 35 -12.17 17.74 1.14
C ALA A 35 -11.67 17.96 2.58
N ASP A 36 -11.94 17.02 3.47
CA ASP A 36 -11.45 16.99 4.85
C ASP A 36 -10.01 16.46 4.98
N GLY A 37 -9.37 16.09 3.87
CA GLY A 37 -8.04 15.50 3.82
C GLY A 37 -8.00 14.01 4.18
N THR A 38 -9.15 13.33 4.27
CA THR A 38 -9.20 11.88 4.43
C THR A 38 -8.78 11.21 3.12
N VAL A 39 -7.88 10.24 3.22
CA VAL A 39 -7.39 9.42 2.11
C VAL A 39 -7.83 7.98 2.31
N HIS A 40 -8.41 7.40 1.26
CA HIS A 40 -8.70 5.98 1.16
C HIS A 40 -7.81 5.37 0.09
N GLY A 41 -6.95 4.44 0.48
CA GLY A 41 -6.02 3.76 -0.42
C GLY A 41 -6.28 2.26 -0.50
N HIS A 42 -6.18 1.72 -1.70
CA HIS A 42 -6.04 0.29 -1.97
C HIS A 42 -4.62 0.04 -2.48
N ILE A 43 -4.00 -1.03 -2.01
CA ILE A 43 -2.67 -1.47 -2.42
C ILE A 43 -2.70 -2.92 -2.89
N GLU A 44 -1.78 -3.26 -3.78
CA GLU A 44 -1.64 -4.60 -4.35
C GLU A 44 -0.16 -4.89 -4.57
N VAL A 45 0.32 -6.07 -4.15
CA VAL A 45 1.67 -6.52 -4.47
C VAL A 45 1.75 -6.76 -5.98
N VAL A 46 2.66 -6.06 -6.66
CA VAL A 46 2.92 -6.29 -8.08
C VAL A 46 3.56 -7.67 -8.22
N GLU A 47 2.86 -8.58 -8.89
CA GLU A 47 3.26 -9.97 -9.03
C GLU A 47 4.68 -10.09 -9.62
N GLY A 48 5.50 -10.98 -9.05
CA GLY A 48 6.86 -11.23 -9.49
C GLY A 48 7.89 -10.19 -9.06
N THR A 49 7.51 -9.16 -8.31
CA THR A 49 8.46 -8.15 -7.79
C THR A 49 9.10 -8.50 -6.46
N GLY A 50 8.57 -9.53 -5.78
CA GLY A 50 9.13 -10.08 -4.56
C GLY A 50 10.56 -10.61 -4.75
N THR A 51 11.47 -10.25 -3.84
CA THR A 51 12.87 -10.70 -3.84
C THR A 51 13.24 -11.40 -2.53
N GLY A 52 14.37 -12.12 -2.52
CA GLY A 52 14.84 -12.82 -1.32
C GLY A 52 13.81 -13.83 -0.82
N ASP A 53 13.52 -13.78 0.48
CA ASP A 53 12.54 -14.67 1.13
C ASP A 53 11.08 -14.28 0.80
N LEU A 54 10.88 -13.20 0.05
CA LEU A 54 9.57 -12.73 -0.43
C LEU A 54 9.34 -13.04 -1.92
N ALA A 55 10.19 -13.85 -2.55
CA ALA A 55 9.96 -14.31 -3.91
C ALA A 55 8.63 -15.09 -3.99
N GLY A 56 7.77 -14.73 -4.95
CA GLY A 56 6.44 -15.32 -5.08
C GLY A 56 5.35 -14.67 -4.20
N LEU A 57 5.66 -13.60 -3.47
CA LEU A 57 4.68 -12.86 -2.67
C LEU A 57 3.53 -12.33 -3.54
N ARG A 58 2.31 -12.52 -3.05
CA ARG A 58 1.08 -11.92 -3.56
C ARG A 58 0.30 -11.32 -2.40
N GLY A 59 -0.47 -10.28 -2.65
CA GLY A 59 -1.31 -9.70 -1.62
C GLY A 59 -2.03 -8.45 -2.05
N THR A 60 -3.07 -8.13 -1.30
CA THR A 60 -3.88 -6.92 -1.47
C THR A 60 -4.16 -6.31 -0.12
N GLY A 61 -4.37 -5.01 -0.09
CA GLY A 61 -4.50 -4.30 1.16
C GLY A 61 -5.18 -2.97 1.02
N SER A 62 -5.33 -2.31 2.15
CA SER A 62 -5.89 -0.97 2.21
C SER A 62 -5.34 -0.18 3.40
N PHE A 63 -5.45 1.13 3.28
CA PHE A 63 -5.17 2.05 4.37
C PHE A 63 -6.16 3.20 4.36
N VAL A 64 -6.31 3.83 5.53
CA VAL A 64 -7.03 5.09 5.68
C VAL A 64 -6.13 6.05 6.44
N TYR A 65 -5.84 7.19 5.82
CA TYR A 65 -5.18 8.31 6.47
C TYR A 65 -6.21 9.41 6.71
N ARG A 66 -6.13 10.05 7.87
CA ARG A 66 -6.87 11.27 8.22
C ARG A 66 -5.89 12.38 8.52
N ASN A 67 -6.24 13.59 8.11
CA ASN A 67 -5.39 14.76 8.26
C ASN A 67 -4.88 14.92 9.72
N GLY A 68 -3.57 15.11 9.87
CA GLY A 68 -2.91 15.24 11.18
C GLY A 68 -2.46 13.93 11.82
N GLN A 69 -2.75 12.77 11.22
CA GLN A 69 -2.21 11.50 11.70
C GLN A 69 -0.71 11.39 11.41
N ARG A 70 0.10 11.13 12.44
CA ARG A 70 1.54 10.86 12.29
C ARG A 70 1.84 9.40 11.92
N ALA A 71 0.89 8.51 12.20
CA ALA A 71 0.94 7.09 11.90
C ALA A 71 -0.48 6.57 11.72
N PHE A 72 -0.65 5.64 10.79
CA PHE A 72 -1.92 4.97 10.49
C PHE A 72 -1.61 3.55 9.98
N PRO A 73 -2.52 2.59 10.21
CA PRO A 73 -2.27 1.21 9.85
C PRO A 73 -2.39 0.98 8.33
N TYR A 74 -1.52 0.12 7.81
CA TYR A 74 -1.72 -0.58 6.55
C TYR A 74 -2.21 -1.98 6.89
N ASN A 75 -3.29 -2.41 6.24
CA ASN A 75 -3.73 -3.79 6.28
C ASN A 75 -3.29 -4.44 4.97
N LEU A 76 -2.61 -5.58 5.05
CA LEU A 76 -2.18 -6.36 3.90
C LEU A 76 -2.52 -7.83 4.16
N ASP A 77 -3.45 -8.36 3.37
CA ASP A 77 -3.68 -9.79 3.27
C ASP A 77 -2.73 -10.33 2.22
N PHE A 78 -1.93 -11.32 2.58
CA PHE A 78 -0.90 -11.85 1.69
C PHE A 78 -0.80 -13.37 1.75
N GLU A 79 -0.29 -13.92 0.66
CA GLU A 79 0.10 -15.31 0.53
C GLU A 79 1.52 -15.37 -0.02
N LEU A 80 2.24 -16.42 0.37
CA LEU A 80 3.57 -16.73 -0.12
C LEU A 80 3.54 -18.18 -0.56
N GLY A 81 3.94 -18.43 -1.81
CA GLY A 81 3.92 -19.75 -2.45
C GLY A 81 4.73 -20.81 -1.71
#